data_AF-A0A535SDG7-F1
#
_entry.id   AF-A0A535SDG7-F1
#
_cell.length_a   1.000
_cell.length_b   1.000
_cell.length_c   1.000
_cell.angle_alpha   90.00
_cell.angle_beta   90.00
_cell.angle_gamma   90.00
#
_symmetry.space_group_name_H-M   'P 1'
#
loop_
_entity.id
_entity.type
_entity.pdbx_description
1 polymer ?
#
loop_
_entity_poly.entity_id
_entity_poly.type
_entity_poly.pdbx_seq_one_letter_code
_entity_poly.pdbx_strand_id
1 'polypeptide(L)'
;MSLKAIEHTNLRVVYGACPHDCPDCCALETEVDEHGRAVCVRGRADHPITSGWLCAKVNRYLERVYHPERILYPMRRVGIKGSSEFARITWEEAIAEITVRWRDIISQQGAECILPYSYAGTLGLVNGAVTDNR
;
A
#
# COMPACT_ATOMS: atom_id res chain seq x y z
N MET A 1 -23.44 3.00 -20.73
CA MET A 1 -23.81 4.04 -19.74
C MET A 1 -22.70 5.07 -19.73
N SER A 2 -22.98 6.28 -20.22
CA SER A 2 -21.98 7.34 -20.35
C SER A 2 -21.50 7.77 -18.97
N LEU A 3 -20.22 7.56 -18.66
CA LEU A 3 -19.55 8.14 -17.50
C LEU A 3 -19.56 9.66 -17.72
N LYS A 4 -20.51 10.36 -17.10
CA LYS A 4 -20.40 11.82 -16.98
C LYS A 4 -19.06 12.10 -16.30
N ALA A 5 -18.21 12.89 -16.96
CA ALA A 5 -17.02 13.43 -16.32
C ALA A 5 -17.51 14.16 -15.06
N ILE A 6 -17.13 13.66 -13.89
CA ILE A 6 -17.39 14.35 -12.64
C ILE A 6 -16.47 15.57 -12.68
N GLU A 7 -17.05 16.76 -12.78
CA GLU A 7 -16.28 18.00 -12.66
C GLU A 7 -15.81 18.10 -11.21
N HIS A 8 -14.51 17.95 -10.99
CA HIS A 8 -13.90 18.18 -9.69
C HIS A 8 -13.63 19.67 -9.54
N THR A 9 -14.52 20.38 -8.87
CA THR A 9 -14.29 21.75 -8.41
C THR A 9 -13.35 21.71 -7.21
N ASN A 10 -12.35 22.60 -7.15
CA ASN A 10 -11.37 22.69 -6.05
C ASN A 10 -10.45 21.46 -5.85
N LEU A 11 -9.49 21.28 -6.76
CA LEU A 11 -8.43 20.30 -6.61
C LEU A 11 -7.32 20.82 -5.68
N ARG A 12 -6.95 20.00 -4.68
CA ARG A 12 -5.72 20.20 -3.91
C ARG A 12 -4.63 19.30 -4.47
N VAL A 13 -3.46 19.86 -4.68
CA VAL A 13 -2.26 19.11 -5.05
C VAL A 13 -1.53 18.59 -3.81
N VAL A 14 -1.22 17.30 -3.80
CA VAL A 14 -0.40 16.63 -2.77
C VAL A 14 0.86 16.07 -3.45
N TYR A 15 2.02 16.45 -2.92
CA TYR A 15 3.31 15.93 -3.38
C TYR A 15 3.70 14.68 -2.62
N GLY A 16 4.31 13.73 -3.33
CA GLY A 16 4.79 12.49 -2.75
C GLY A 16 5.95 11.90 -3.54
N ALA A 17 6.34 10.69 -3.15
CA ALA A 17 7.31 9.88 -3.87
C ALA A 17 6.71 8.53 -4.21
N CYS A 18 7.13 7.93 -5.32
CA CYS A 18 6.69 6.61 -5.73
C CYS A 18 7.06 5.57 -4.65
N PRO A 19 6.08 4.81 -4.11
CA PRO A 19 6.33 3.88 -3.02
C PRO A 19 6.81 2.50 -3.50
N HIS A 20 7.05 2.31 -4.80
CA HIS A 20 7.43 1.02 -5.36
C HIS A 20 8.85 0.60 -5.01
N ASP A 21 9.10 -0.68 -5.24
CA ASP A 21 10.34 -1.43 -5.09
C ASP A 21 11.38 -1.07 -6.18
N CYS A 22 11.68 0.21 -6.33
CA CYS A 22 12.63 0.73 -7.31
C CYS A 22 13.42 1.89 -6.68
N PRO A 23 14.74 1.99 -6.92
CA PRO A 23 15.57 3.03 -6.32
C PRO A 23 15.23 4.45 -6.81
N ASP A 24 14.52 4.58 -7.94
CA ASP A 24 14.25 5.87 -8.60
C ASP A 24 13.50 6.88 -7.73
N CYS A 25 12.66 6.41 -6.78
CA CYS A 25 11.87 7.24 -5.87
C CYS A 25 11.17 8.42 -6.58
N CYS A 26 10.59 8.17 -7.75
CA CYS A 26 10.08 9.24 -8.64
C CYS A 26 9.15 10.21 -7.91
N ALA A 27 9.35 11.51 -8.12
CA ALA A 27 8.50 12.54 -7.52
C ALA A 27 7.10 12.51 -8.14
N LEU A 28 6.09 12.42 -7.27
CA LEU A 28 4.69 12.37 -7.64
C LEU A 28 3.98 13.68 -7.31
N GLU A 29 3.00 13.99 -8.15
CA GLU A 29 1.97 14.98 -7.89
C GLU A 29 0.61 14.28 -7.98
N THR A 30 -0.20 14.41 -6.92
CA THR A 30 -1.54 13.84 -6.85
C THR A 30 -2.56 14.94 -6.70
N GLU A 31 -3.53 15.02 -7.60
CA GLU A 31 -4.68 15.90 -7.47
C GLU A 31 -5.76 15.17 -6.67
N VAL A 32 -6.20 15.82 -5.59
CA VAL A 32 -7.19 15.30 -4.64
C VAL A 32 -8.40 16.24 -4.67
N ASP A 33 -9.58 15.67 -4.84
CA ASP A 33 -10.83 16.42 -4.83
C ASP A 33 -11.25 16.87 -3.41
N GLU A 34 -12.30 17.69 -3.36
CA GLU A 34 -12.89 18.21 -2.13
C GLU A 34 -13.43 17.13 -1.17
N HIS A 35 -13.63 15.89 -1.66
CA HIS A 35 -14.04 14.74 -0.85
C HIS A 35 -12.85 13.89 -0.37
N GLY A 36 -11.61 14.31 -0.66
CA GLY A 36 -10.40 13.60 -0.28
C GLY A 36 -10.06 12.42 -1.19
N ARG A 37 -10.70 12.30 -2.36
CA ARG A 37 -10.41 11.25 -3.33
C ARG A 37 -9.31 11.72 -4.29
N ALA A 38 -8.30 10.89 -4.52
CA ALA A 38 -7.31 11.13 -5.56
C ALA A 38 -7.95 10.89 -6.94
N VAL A 39 -7.81 11.86 -7.84
CA VAL A 39 -8.45 11.83 -9.17
C VAL A 39 -7.44 11.83 -10.31
N CYS A 40 -6.23 12.31 -10.05
CA CYS A 40 -5.11 12.26 -10.98
C CYS A 40 -3.81 11.99 -10.21
N VAL A 41 -2.92 11.16 -10.77
CA VAL A 41 -1.55 10.96 -10.29
C VAL A 41 -0.62 11.08 -11.48
N ARG A 42 0.37 11.96 -11.38
CA ARG A 42 1.37 12.20 -12.43
C ARG A 42 2.76 12.45 -11.85
N GLY A 43 3.78 12.41 -12.70
CA GLY A 43 5.13 12.78 -12.29
C GLY A 43 5.22 14.29 -12.09
N ARG A 44 5.99 14.73 -11.10
CA ARG A 44 6.21 16.14 -10.83
C ARG A 44 7.10 16.75 -11.93
N ALA A 45 6.57 17.70 -12.70
CA ALA A 45 7.21 18.22 -13.90
C ALA A 45 8.50 19.02 -13.63
N ASP A 46 8.54 19.76 -12.52
CA ASP A 46 9.67 20.59 -12.09
C ASP A 46 10.72 19.82 -11.26
N HIS A 47 10.54 18.52 -11.03
CA HIS A 47 11.51 17.73 -10.26
C HIS A 47 12.77 17.47 -11.11
N PRO A 48 13.97 17.89 -10.67
CA PRO A 48 15.16 18.00 -11.52
C PRO A 48 15.67 16.66 -12.06
N ILE A 49 15.35 15.55 -11.40
CA ILE A 49 15.83 14.21 -11.77
C ILE A 49 14.82 13.47 -12.65
N THR A 50 13.54 13.53 -12.31
CA THR A 50 12.49 12.72 -12.97
C THR A 50 11.70 13.49 -14.01
N SER A 51 11.71 14.82 -13.97
CA SER A 51 11.16 15.71 -15.02
C SER A 51 9.77 15.30 -15.52
N GLY A 52 8.86 14.96 -14.61
CA GLY A 52 7.50 14.53 -14.93
C GLY A 52 7.34 13.06 -15.39
N TRP A 53 8.43 12.32 -15.56
CA TRP A 53 8.38 10.93 -15.99
C TRP A 53 7.93 9.99 -14.87
N LEU A 54 7.07 9.03 -15.24
CA LEU A 54 6.71 7.86 -14.44
C LEU A 54 6.73 6.61 -15.32
N CYS A 55 7.09 5.47 -14.74
CA CYS A 55 7.06 4.19 -15.44
C CYS A 55 5.64 3.66 -15.63
N ALA A 56 5.48 2.64 -16.50
CA ALA A 56 4.19 2.00 -16.78
C ALA A 56 3.49 1.44 -15.52
N LYS A 57 4.25 1.06 -14.48
CA LYS A 57 3.70 0.57 -13.21
C LYS A 57 2.92 1.65 -12.44
N VAL A 58 3.32 2.92 -12.58
CA VAL A 58 2.85 4.02 -11.73
C VAL A 58 1.92 4.98 -12.47
N ASN A 59 2.04 5.10 -13.80
CA ASN A 59 1.13 5.96 -14.59
C ASN A 59 -0.37 5.63 -14.41
N ARG A 60 -0.69 4.42 -13.95
CA ARG A 60 -2.06 3.94 -13.71
C ARG A 60 -2.33 3.65 -12.24
N TYR A 61 -1.63 4.33 -11.32
CA TYR A 61 -1.68 3.99 -9.89
C TYR A 61 -3.10 4.01 -9.31
N LEU A 62 -3.95 4.93 -9.78
CA LEU A 62 -5.34 5.03 -9.31
C LEU A 62 -6.20 3.82 -9.71
N GLU A 63 -5.88 3.11 -10.79
CA GLU A 63 -6.56 1.85 -11.15
C GLU A 63 -6.34 0.79 -10.06
N ARG A 64 -5.14 0.75 -9.45
CA ARG A 64 -4.83 -0.14 -8.33
C ARG A 64 -5.47 0.32 -7.02
N VAL A 65 -5.43 1.62 -6.73
CA VAL A 65 -6.00 2.21 -5.50
C VAL A 65 -7.51 1.99 -5.44
N TYR A 66 -8.20 2.07 -6.57
CA TYR A 66 -9.66 1.92 -6.68
C TYR A 66 -10.10 0.58 -7.27
N HIS A 67 -9.21 -0.41 -7.38
CA HIS A 67 -9.56 -1.71 -7.90
C HIS A 67 -10.67 -2.37 -7.06
N PRO A 68 -11.70 -2.98 -7.68
CA PRO A 68 -12.80 -3.59 -6.94
C PRO A 68 -12.36 -4.73 -6.01
N GLU A 69 -11.26 -5.42 -6.34
CA GLU A 69 -10.71 -6.52 -5.54
C GLU A 69 -9.65 -6.07 -4.51
N ARG A 70 -9.50 -4.76 -4.27
CA ARG A 70 -8.57 -4.27 -3.27
C ARG A 70 -8.93 -4.83 -1.89
N ILE A 71 -7.94 -5.32 -1.16
CA ILE A 71 -8.12 -5.78 0.23
C ILE A 71 -8.27 -4.54 1.12
N LEU A 72 -9.48 -4.32 1.64
CA LEU A 72 -9.83 -3.16 2.46
C LEU A 72 -10.00 -3.47 3.95
N TYR A 73 -10.15 -4.75 4.29
CA TYR A 73 -10.47 -5.20 5.64
C TYR A 73 -9.58 -6.38 6.03
N PRO A 74 -9.35 -6.61 7.33
CA PRO A 74 -8.76 -7.84 7.82
C PRO A 74 -9.58 -9.07 7.38
N MET A 75 -8.88 -10.11 6.93
CA MET A 75 -9.47 -11.34 6.40
C MET A 75 -8.87 -12.55 7.13
N ARG A 76 -9.72 -13.36 7.77
CA ARG A 76 -9.33 -14.63 8.41
C ARG A 76 -9.48 -15.77 7.42
N ARG A 77 -8.46 -16.60 7.26
CA ARG A 77 -8.57 -17.84 6.48
C ARG A 77 -9.49 -18.81 7.22
N VAL A 78 -10.52 -19.31 6.54
CA VAL A 78 -11.49 -20.27 7.11
C VAL A 78 -11.42 -21.65 6.46
N GLY A 79 -10.74 -21.77 5.32
CA GLY A 79 -10.51 -23.04 4.63
C GLY A 79 -9.08 -23.57 4.73
N ILE A 80 -8.80 -24.66 4.01
CA ILE A 80 -7.46 -25.22 3.90
C ILE A 80 -6.50 -24.21 3.23
N LYS A 81 -5.21 -24.25 3.56
CA LYS A 81 -4.23 -23.35 2.93
C LYS A 81 -4.21 -23.58 1.41
N GLY A 82 -4.38 -22.51 0.63
CA GLY A 82 -4.48 -22.56 -0.83
C GLY A 82 -5.90 -22.59 -1.39
N SER A 83 -6.94 -22.72 -0.56
CA SER A 83 -8.36 -22.70 -0.98
C SER A 83 -8.89 -21.31 -1.35
N SER A 84 -8.19 -20.25 -0.96
CA SER A 84 -8.67 -18.86 -1.07
C SER A 84 -9.96 -18.57 -0.29
N GLU A 85 -10.29 -19.36 0.72
CA GLU A 85 -11.47 -19.17 1.56
C GLU A 85 -11.17 -18.27 2.76
N PHE A 86 -11.74 -17.06 2.75
CA PHE A 86 -11.56 -16.07 3.80
C PHE A 86 -12.89 -15.46 4.27
N ALA A 87 -12.98 -15.18 5.56
CA ALA A 87 -14.06 -14.41 6.16
C ALA A 87 -13.52 -13.06 6.67
N ARG A 88 -14.26 -11.98 6.46
CA ARG A 88 -13.94 -10.67 7.02
C ARG A 88 -14.04 -10.73 8.55
N ILE A 89 -13.07 -10.13 9.23
CA ILE A 89 -13.07 -9.93 10.69
C ILE A 89 -12.79 -8.45 11.01
N THR A 90 -12.98 -8.07 12.27
CA THR A 90 -12.60 -6.73 12.77
C THR A 90 -11.09 -6.59 12.95
N TRP A 91 -10.60 -5.36 13.09
CA TRP A 91 -9.20 -5.10 13.39
C TRP A 91 -8.83 -5.61 14.79
N GLU A 92 -9.73 -5.45 15.75
CA GLU A 92 -9.60 -5.91 17.12
C GLU A 92 -9.43 -7.44 17.17
N GLU A 93 -10.28 -8.19 16.46
CA GLU A 93 -10.17 -9.65 16.35
C GLU A 93 -8.87 -10.08 15.67
N ALA A 94 -8.49 -9.43 14.55
CA ALA A 94 -7.29 -9.76 13.81
C ALA A 94 -6.03 -9.61 14.68
N ILE A 95 -5.91 -8.48 15.37
CA ILE A 95 -4.78 -8.17 16.24
C ILE A 95 -4.78 -9.12 17.45
N ALA A 96 -5.94 -9.39 18.05
CA ALA A 96 -6.05 -10.33 19.16
C ALA A 96 -5.61 -11.75 18.76
N GLU A 97 -6.12 -12.30 17.66
CA GLU A 97 -5.75 -13.64 17.18
C GLU A 97 -4.24 -13.76 16.89
N ILE A 98 -3.65 -12.77 16.20
CA ILE A 98 -2.22 -12.75 15.90
C ILE A 98 -1.39 -12.70 17.18
N THR A 99 -1.73 -11.79 18.10
CA THR A 99 -0.95 -11.58 19.33
C THR A 99 -1.06 -12.73 20.31
N VAL A 100 -2.23 -13.38 20.43
CA VAL A 100 -2.40 -14.63 21.20
C VAL A 100 -1.46 -15.70 20.64
N ARG A 101 -1.50 -15.93 19.32
CA ARG A 101 -0.67 -16.96 18.69
C ARG A 101 0.82 -16.69 18.86
N TRP A 102 1.24 -15.43 18.75
CA TRP A 102 2.64 -15.04 18.96
C TRP A 102 3.08 -15.26 20.41
N ARG A 103 2.28 -14.86 21.40
CA ARG A 103 2.58 -15.08 22.82
C ARG A 103 2.74 -16.58 23.13
N ASP A 104 1.86 -17.41 22.57
CA ASP A 104 1.96 -18.86 22.73
C ASP A 104 3.27 -19.42 22.17
N ILE A 105 3.63 -19.04 20.92
CA ILE A 105 4.89 -19.45 20.29
C ILE A 105 6.09 -19.01 21.14
N ILE A 106 6.12 -17.74 21.56
CA ILE A 106 7.20 -17.18 22.38
C ILE A 106 7.33 -17.96 23.68
N SER A 107 6.21 -18.24 24.37
CA SER A 107 6.22 -18.94 25.65
C SER A 107 6.69 -20.40 25.56
N GLN A 108 6.44 -21.07 24.42
CA GLN A 108 6.70 -22.50 24.26
C GLN A 108 8.02 -22.80 23.54
N GLN A 109 8.44 -21.93 22.62
CA GLN A 109 9.51 -22.22 21.66
C GLN A 109 10.57 -21.11 21.59
N GLY A 110 10.33 -19.96 22.21
CA GLY A 110 11.21 -18.79 22.12
C GLY A 110 10.77 -17.79 21.04
N ALA A 111 11.23 -16.54 21.19
CA ALA A 111 10.87 -15.45 20.28
C ALA A 111 11.53 -15.58 18.90
N GLU A 112 12.66 -16.28 18.83
CA GLU A 112 13.40 -16.61 17.60
C GLU A 112 12.59 -17.45 16.60
N CYS A 113 11.50 -18.09 17.04
CA CYS A 113 10.57 -18.81 16.17
C CYS A 113 9.63 -17.90 15.37
N ILE A 114 9.65 -16.59 15.63
CA ILE A 114 8.92 -15.59 14.84
C ILE A 114 9.92 -14.84 13.98
N LEU A 115 9.90 -15.10 12.67
CA LEU A 115 10.72 -14.38 11.70
C LEU A 115 9.96 -13.13 11.22
N PRO A 116 10.35 -11.91 11.63
CA PRO A 116 9.91 -10.72 10.91
C PRO A 116 10.49 -10.79 9.50
N TYR A 117 9.62 -10.67 8.50
CA TYR A 117 10.05 -10.67 7.11
C TYR A 117 9.39 -9.51 6.38
N SER A 118 10.21 -8.54 5.99
CA SER A 118 9.81 -7.42 5.14
C SER A 118 10.68 -7.47 3.88
N TYR A 119 10.06 -7.73 2.74
CA TYR A 119 10.75 -7.74 1.45
C TYR A 119 10.25 -6.61 0.57
N ALA A 120 11.21 -5.84 0.03
CA ALA A 120 11.04 -4.79 -0.96
C ALA A 120 9.74 -3.98 -0.80
N GLY A 121 9.69 -3.16 0.26
CA GLY A 121 8.66 -2.13 0.44
C GLY A 121 9.02 -0.86 -0.34
N THR A 122 8.73 0.30 0.24
CA THR A 122 9.19 1.59 -0.30
C THR A 122 10.70 1.72 -0.10
N LEU A 123 11.48 1.78 -1.18
CA LEU A 123 12.95 1.88 -1.11
C LEU A 123 13.45 3.32 -0.92
N GLY A 124 12.56 4.22 -0.50
CA GLY A 124 12.89 5.60 -0.22
C GLY A 124 13.94 5.70 0.88
N LEU A 125 14.81 6.70 0.79
CA LEU A 125 15.94 6.90 1.71
C LEU A 125 15.55 6.85 3.20
N VAL A 126 14.34 7.33 3.53
CA VAL A 126 13.79 7.33 4.91
C VAL A 126 13.40 5.92 5.39
N ASN A 127 12.99 5.03 4.49
CA ASN A 127 12.54 3.69 4.84
C ASN A 127 13.69 2.69 5.00
N GLY A 128 14.94 3.11 4.76
CA GLY A 128 16.11 2.24 4.76
C GLY A 128 16.09 1.25 3.59
N ALA A 129 17.25 0.75 3.20
CA ALA A 129 17.36 -0.22 2.11
C ALA A 129 16.54 -1.50 2.38
N VAL A 130 16.32 -2.31 1.33
CA VAL A 130 15.66 -3.63 1.38
C VAL A 130 16.41 -4.57 2.32
N THR A 131 16.12 -4.53 3.61
CA THR A 131 16.58 -5.56 4.54
C THR A 131 15.68 -5.54 5.77
N ASP A 132 15.33 -6.74 6.21
CA ASP A 132 15.01 -7.10 7.60
C ASP A 132 15.66 -6.13 8.59
N ASN A 133 14.96 -5.06 8.96
CA ASN A 133 15.38 -4.14 10.00
C ASN A 133 15.11 -4.83 11.34
N ARG A 134 16.06 -5.67 11.73
CA ARG A 134 16.41 -5.81 13.14
C ARG A 134 16.90 -4.47 13.69
#